data_AF-A0A8T7EDV7-F1
#
_entry.id   AF-A0A8T7EDV7-F1
#
_cell.length_a   1.000
_cell.length_b   1.000
_cell.length_c   1.000
_cell.angle_alpha   90.00
_cell.angle_beta   90.00
_cell.angle_gamma   90.00
#
_symmetry.space_group_name_H-M   'P 1'
#
loop_
_entity.id
_entity.type
_entity.pdbx_description
1 polymer ?
#
loop_
_entity_poly.entity_id
_entity_poly.type
_entity_poly.pdbx_seq_one_letter_code
_entity_poly.pdbx_strand_id
1 'polypeptide(L)'
;MNDQPNSTPKPISPHSLNQKELRASTLLPVVIPVGIVLLGVVVWLIAPDDFNTGLAIAISLSLLLFLLYWTRREAARQRVIALALAVPALVGLSVGMSNGRIAPILLGFGLTGLLLIIHRAISIPISYRFAARRYQAGDLEAALALVEKTIDARPNFWESYQLKALIFLAQGDFPRAERAAKEALTANPQSDAAANTLGQIYLAQAQFEAAKGAYIQAVTQNPDHALHWYHLGLCQYRLAEWAAAVESLAAATKRAPHILEYELWQHYYLWRCLQVLGREEQAAEVHAKMQKFAEGLAPLQEQLAQQPEMPHLSLIRADLADLAQQVGN
;
A
#
# COMPACT_ATOMS: atom_id res chain seq x y z
N MET A 1 -38.79 -15.21 -18.42
CA MET A 1 -38.11 -13.92 -18.19
C MET A 1 -37.59 -13.97 -16.78
N ASN A 2 -36.30 -14.27 -16.62
CA ASN A 2 -35.64 -14.34 -15.33
C ASN A 2 -34.44 -13.39 -15.43
N ASP A 3 -34.68 -12.13 -15.06
CA ASP A 3 -33.65 -11.09 -15.00
C ASP A 3 -32.77 -11.37 -13.77
N GLN A 4 -31.71 -12.16 -13.98
CA GLN A 4 -30.57 -12.17 -13.08
C GLN A 4 -29.77 -10.89 -13.33
N PRO A 5 -29.53 -10.04 -12.32
CA PRO A 5 -28.67 -8.89 -12.50
C PRO A 5 -27.26 -9.40 -12.82
N ASN A 6 -26.75 -8.95 -13.96
CA ASN A 6 -25.40 -9.19 -14.45
C ASN A 6 -24.39 -8.69 -13.41
N SER A 7 -24.03 -9.54 -12.44
CA SER A 7 -23.04 -9.24 -11.41
C SER A 7 -21.67 -9.36 -12.05
N THR A 8 -21.22 -8.28 -12.67
CA THR A 8 -19.81 -8.09 -13.03
C THR A 8 -18.96 -8.40 -11.80
N PRO A 9 -17.95 -9.28 -11.89
CA PRO A 9 -17.12 -9.63 -10.75
C PRO A 9 -16.54 -8.33 -10.17
N LYS A 10 -16.73 -8.15 -8.86
CA LYS A 10 -16.18 -7.02 -8.12
C LYS A 10 -14.66 -7.04 -8.38
N PRO A 11 -14.05 -5.93 -8.82
CA PRO A 11 -12.61 -5.93 -9.02
C PRO A 11 -11.92 -6.31 -7.71
N ILE A 12 -10.75 -6.92 -7.86
CA ILE A 12 -9.83 -7.24 -6.77
C ILE A 12 -9.75 -6.00 -5.87
N SER A 13 -10.29 -6.10 -4.66
CA SER A 13 -10.22 -4.98 -3.72
C SER A 13 -8.74 -4.74 -3.43
N PRO A 14 -8.19 -3.53 -3.64
CA PRO A 14 -6.93 -3.20 -3.01
C PRO A 14 -7.22 -3.25 -1.49
N HIS A 15 -6.80 -4.36 -0.86
CA HIS A 15 -7.25 -4.73 0.47
C HIS A 15 -7.04 -3.56 1.44
N SER A 16 -8.14 -3.15 2.06
CA SER A 16 -8.19 -2.03 2.98
C SER A 16 -7.42 -2.40 4.26
N LEU A 17 -6.25 -1.77 4.42
CA LEU A 17 -5.45 -1.72 5.65
C LEU A 17 -6.34 -1.68 6.91
N ASN A 18 -6.01 -2.48 7.92
CA ASN A 18 -6.68 -2.49 9.22
C ASN A 18 -6.77 -1.06 9.78
N GLN A 19 -7.96 -0.62 10.19
CA GLN A 19 -8.18 0.76 10.59
C GLN A 19 -7.24 1.21 11.72
N LYS A 20 -6.78 0.31 12.59
CA LYS A 20 -5.89 0.64 13.71
C LYS A 20 -4.44 0.93 13.30
N GLU A 21 -3.94 0.30 12.24
CA GLU A 21 -2.58 0.54 11.69
C GLU A 21 -2.56 1.65 10.65
N LEU A 22 -3.64 1.78 9.87
CA LEU A 22 -3.89 3.00 9.11
C LEU A 22 -3.92 4.17 10.09
N ARG A 23 -4.63 4.04 11.22
CA ARG A 23 -4.61 5.02 12.30
C ARG A 23 -3.19 5.22 12.84
N ALA A 24 -2.42 4.21 13.26
CA ALA A 24 -1.09 4.46 13.83
C ALA A 24 -0.10 5.12 12.84
N SER A 25 -0.05 4.66 11.59
CA SER A 25 0.83 5.22 10.54
C SER A 25 0.39 6.60 10.03
N THR A 26 -0.92 6.91 10.07
CA THR A 26 -1.45 8.25 9.73
C THR A 26 -1.51 9.19 10.92
N LEU A 27 -1.64 8.67 12.15
CA LEU A 27 -1.78 9.46 13.37
C LEU A 27 -0.43 9.85 13.95
N LEU A 28 0.62 9.00 13.94
CA LEU A 28 1.93 9.41 14.46
C LEU A 28 2.46 10.73 13.85
N PRO A 29 2.38 10.94 12.53
CA PRO A 29 2.76 12.20 11.89
C PRO A 29 1.88 13.41 12.26
N VAL A 30 0.70 13.18 12.84
CA VAL A 30 -0.21 14.23 13.30
C VAL A 30 -0.07 14.46 14.80
N VAL A 31 -0.04 13.39 15.59
CA VAL A 31 0.02 13.38 17.06
C VAL A 31 1.33 13.96 17.57
N ILE A 32 2.48 13.65 16.94
CA ILE A 32 3.78 14.17 17.38
C ILE A 32 3.85 15.70 17.16
N PRO A 33 3.57 16.25 15.96
CA PRO A 33 3.52 17.70 15.78
C PRO A 33 2.46 18.38 16.63
N VAL A 34 1.25 17.81 16.74
CA VAL A 34 0.19 18.37 17.60
C VAL A 34 0.63 18.38 19.07
N GLY A 35 1.30 17.33 19.55
CA GLY A 35 1.86 17.27 20.89
C GLY A 35 2.93 18.34 21.14
N ILE A 36 3.84 18.55 20.18
CA ILE A 36 4.86 19.61 20.25
C ILE A 36 4.21 21.00 20.29
N VAL A 37 3.19 21.23 19.47
CA VAL A 37 2.44 22.49 19.44
C VAL A 37 1.67 22.71 20.74
N LEU A 38 0.97 21.69 21.25
CA LEU A 38 0.23 21.77 22.52
C LEU A 38 1.18 22.02 23.70
N LEU A 39 2.35 21.37 23.74
CA LEU A 39 3.36 21.63 24.75
C LEU A 39 3.84 23.09 24.68
N GLY A 40 4.08 23.62 23.48
CA GLY A 40 4.43 25.03 23.27
C GLY A 40 3.34 25.99 23.76
N VAL A 41 2.07 25.68 23.50
CA VAL A 41 0.92 26.46 23.98
C VAL A 41 0.79 26.40 25.50
N VAL A 42 1.00 25.24 26.12
CA VAL A 42 0.95 25.07 27.58
C VAL A 42 2.07 25.86 28.26
N VAL A 43 3.29 25.80 27.72
CA VAL A 43 4.42 26.59 28.22
C VAL A 43 4.13 28.09 28.09
N TRP A 44 3.57 28.53 26.96
CA TRP A 44 3.15 29.92 26.75
C TRP A 44 2.06 30.38 27.74
N LEU A 45 1.10 29.53 28.08
CA LEU A 45 0.05 29.85 29.06
C LEU A 45 0.58 29.94 30.50
N ILE A 46 1.60 29.17 30.84
CA ILE A 46 2.17 29.11 32.20
C ILE A 46 3.18 30.24 32.43
N ALA A 47 4.00 30.56 31.42
CA ALA A 47 5.08 31.54 31.52
C ALA A 47 5.16 32.40 30.24
N PRO A 48 4.18 33.30 30.01
CA PRO A 48 4.12 34.11 28.79
C PRO A 48 5.32 35.05 28.62
N ASP A 49 5.92 35.50 29.73
CA ASP A 49 7.04 36.45 29.73
C ASP A 49 8.40 35.78 29.43
N ASP A 50 8.50 34.45 29.61
CA ASP A 50 9.71 33.67 29.32
C ASP A 50 9.77 33.16 27.87
N PHE A 51 8.68 33.35 27.12
CA PHE A 51 8.56 32.86 25.75
C PHE A 51 9.28 33.79 24.76
N ASN A 52 10.61 33.67 24.67
CA ASN A 52 11.40 34.48 23.76
C ASN A 52 11.40 33.95 22.31
N THR A 53 11.80 34.81 21.36
CA THR A 53 11.97 34.47 19.94
C THR A 53 12.85 33.24 19.71
N GLY A 54 13.83 32.98 20.58
CA GLY A 54 14.70 31.81 20.51
C GLY A 54 13.95 30.49 20.68
N LEU A 55 13.03 30.41 21.64
CA LEU A 55 12.23 29.21 21.91
C LEU A 55 11.25 28.92 20.75
N ALA A 56 10.60 29.96 20.21
CA ALA A 56 9.71 29.83 19.04
C ALA A 56 10.45 29.27 17.80
N ILE A 57 11.67 29.77 17.57
CA ILE A 57 12.54 29.30 16.47
C ILE A 57 12.98 27.85 16.75
N ALA A 58 13.36 27.51 17.98
CA ALA A 58 13.78 26.15 18.34
C ALA A 58 12.67 25.10 18.11
N ILE A 59 11.41 25.41 18.46
CA ILE A 59 10.26 24.54 18.21
C ILE A 59 10.04 24.38 16.70
N SER A 60 10.06 25.48 15.95
CA SER A 60 9.87 25.48 14.50
C SER A 60 10.97 24.68 13.78
N LEU A 61 12.23 24.83 14.21
CA LEU A 61 13.37 24.10 13.69
C LEU A 61 13.30 22.60 14.04
N SER A 62 12.83 22.27 15.25
CA SER A 62 12.61 20.88 15.67
C SER A 62 11.54 20.18 14.83
N LEU A 63 10.45 20.88 14.51
CA LEU A 63 9.41 20.39 13.60
C LEU A 63 9.93 20.22 12.16
N LEU A 64 10.77 21.15 11.68
CA LEU A 64 11.41 21.05 10.37
C LEU A 64 12.35 19.83 10.29
N LEU A 65 13.18 19.61 11.32
CA LEU A 65 14.07 18.46 11.41
C LEU A 65 13.29 17.14 11.48
N PHE A 66 12.18 17.12 12.22
CA PHE A 66 11.26 15.98 12.23
C PHE A 66 10.68 15.69 10.85
N LEU A 67 10.22 16.72 10.12
CA LEU A 67 9.69 16.56 8.76
C LEU A 67 10.77 16.07 7.78
N LEU A 68 11.99 16.59 7.86
CA LEU A 68 13.14 16.12 7.07
C LEU A 68 13.45 14.65 7.34
N TYR A 69 13.46 14.25 8.62
CA TYR A 69 13.68 12.86 9.01
C TYR A 69 12.55 11.94 8.52
N TRP A 70 11.30 12.39 8.64
CA TRP A 70 10.13 11.60 8.27
C TRP A 70 10.01 11.42 6.75
N THR A 71 10.21 12.49 5.99
CA THR A 71 10.14 12.46 4.52
C THR A 71 11.36 11.83 3.85
N ARG A 72 12.44 11.51 4.58
CA ARG A 72 13.71 11.00 3.99
C ARG A 72 13.56 9.76 3.10
N ARG A 73 12.50 8.97 3.30
CA ARG A 73 12.22 7.75 2.54
C ARG A 73 11.40 7.99 1.27
N GLU A 74 10.80 9.16 1.11
CA GLU A 74 10.01 9.49 -0.09
C GLU A 74 10.90 9.87 -1.28
N ALA A 75 10.31 9.93 -2.48
CA ALA A 75 10.98 10.46 -3.66
C ALA A 75 11.43 11.91 -3.44
N ALA A 76 12.62 12.30 -3.93
CA ALA A 76 13.20 13.63 -3.69
C ALA A 76 12.23 14.79 -4.02
N ARG A 77 11.45 14.65 -5.11
CA ARG A 77 10.43 15.62 -5.50
C ARG A 77 9.31 15.74 -4.45
N GLN A 78 8.82 14.63 -3.90
CA GLN A 78 7.76 14.62 -2.88
C GLN A 78 8.24 15.24 -1.57
N ARG A 79 9.49 14.97 -1.16
CA ARG A 79 10.11 15.63 0.01
C ARG A 79 10.11 17.14 -0.12
N VAL A 80 10.58 17.65 -1.26
CA VAL A 80 10.67 19.11 -1.50
C VAL A 80 9.28 19.74 -1.44
N ILE A 81 8.28 19.09 -2.03
CA ILE A 81 6.89 19.57 -1.99
C ILE A 81 6.36 19.57 -0.55
N ALA A 82 6.51 18.47 0.18
CA ALA A 82 6.05 18.37 1.57
C ALA A 82 6.67 19.43 2.47
N LEU A 83 7.97 19.67 2.32
CA LEU A 83 8.68 20.74 3.04
C LEU A 83 8.17 22.12 2.65
N ALA A 84 7.99 22.40 1.36
CA ALA A 84 7.48 23.68 0.87
C ALA A 84 6.06 23.98 1.39
N LEU A 85 5.20 22.97 1.45
CA LEU A 85 3.83 23.09 1.94
C LEU A 85 3.79 23.38 3.46
N ALA A 86 4.78 22.92 4.23
CA ALA A 86 4.84 23.13 5.67
C ALA A 86 5.36 24.51 6.09
N VAL A 87 6.05 25.24 5.20
CA VAL A 87 6.67 26.54 5.50
C VAL A 87 5.69 27.55 6.11
N PRO A 88 4.46 27.75 5.58
CA PRO A 88 3.54 28.73 6.15
C PRO A 88 3.12 28.42 7.59
N ALA A 89 2.92 27.15 7.93
CA ALA A 89 2.61 26.74 9.30
C ALA A 89 3.78 27.03 10.24
N LEU A 90 5.01 26.71 9.83
CA LEU A 90 6.22 26.98 10.62
C LEU A 90 6.44 28.49 10.83
N VAL A 91 6.25 29.30 9.79
CA VAL A 91 6.37 30.77 9.87
C VAL A 91 5.27 31.36 10.77
N GLY A 92 4.02 30.94 10.58
CA GLY A 92 2.89 31.39 11.39
C GLY A 92 3.05 31.03 12.87
N LEU A 93 3.56 29.83 13.13
CA LEU A 93 3.88 29.35 14.46
C LEU A 93 5.00 30.19 15.11
N SER A 94 6.09 30.44 14.39
CA SER A 94 7.22 31.24 14.87
C SER A 94 6.81 32.68 15.20
N VAL A 95 6.12 33.37 14.27
CA VAL A 95 5.67 34.76 14.43
C VAL A 95 4.57 34.89 15.48
N GLY A 96 3.69 33.90 15.58
CA GLY A 96 2.60 33.93 16.55
C GLY A 96 3.07 33.74 17.97
N MET A 97 3.98 32.81 18.17
CA MET A 97 4.57 32.60 19.48
C MET A 97 5.49 33.75 19.89
N SER A 98 6.26 34.35 18.97
CA SER A 98 7.14 35.49 19.31
C SER A 98 6.39 36.76 19.73
N ASN A 99 5.18 36.95 19.20
CA ASN A 99 4.39 38.16 19.43
C ASN A 99 3.24 37.94 20.42
N GLY A 100 3.12 36.74 20.99
CA GLY A 100 2.01 36.36 21.88
C GLY A 100 0.63 36.41 21.22
N ARG A 101 0.54 36.22 19.89
CA ARG A 101 -0.71 36.34 19.13
C ARG A 101 -1.07 35.03 18.43
N ILE A 102 -2.31 34.58 18.63
CA ILE A 102 -2.85 33.36 18.02
C ILE A 102 -3.13 33.55 16.51
N ALA A 103 -3.48 34.77 16.07
CA ALA A 103 -3.85 35.07 14.69
C ALA A 103 -2.85 34.58 13.61
N PRO A 104 -1.54 34.89 13.67
CA PRO A 104 -0.55 34.36 12.71
C PRO A 104 -0.40 32.83 12.75
N ILE A 105 -0.62 32.18 13.89
CA ILE A 105 -0.63 30.71 13.99
C ILE A 105 -1.77 30.17 13.14
N LEU A 106 -3.00 30.65 13.36
CA LEU A 106 -4.19 30.23 12.61
C LEU A 106 -4.05 30.51 11.10
N LEU A 107 -3.47 31.65 10.72
CA LEU A 107 -3.21 31.98 9.33
C LEU A 107 -2.20 31.03 8.68
N GLY A 108 -1.09 30.69 9.37
CA GLY A 108 -0.08 29.77 8.86
C GLY A 108 -0.61 28.35 8.65
N PHE A 109 -1.36 27.83 9.63
CA PHE A 109 -2.02 26.53 9.50
C PHE A 109 -3.13 26.54 8.45
N GLY A 110 -3.92 27.61 8.37
CA GLY A 110 -4.96 27.79 7.35
C GLY A 110 -4.38 27.81 5.93
N LEU A 111 -3.29 28.54 5.71
CA LEU A 111 -2.61 28.61 4.41
C LEU A 111 -1.99 27.25 4.03
N THR A 112 -1.37 26.57 4.99
CA THR A 112 -0.85 25.20 4.79
C THR A 112 -1.96 24.22 4.42
N GLY A 113 -3.10 24.27 5.13
CA GLY A 113 -4.27 23.46 4.81
C GLY A 113 -4.83 23.73 3.42
N LEU A 114 -4.92 25.00 3.02
CA LEU A 114 -5.35 25.41 1.68
C LEU A 114 -4.37 24.90 0.60
N LEU A 115 -3.06 25.07 0.81
CA LEU A 115 -2.03 24.59 -0.11
C LEU A 115 -2.03 23.07 -0.23
N LEU A 116 -2.31 22.32 0.84
CA LEU A 116 -2.50 20.87 0.80
C LEU A 116 -3.73 20.48 -0.02
N ILE A 117 -4.84 21.20 0.12
CA ILE A 117 -6.05 20.98 -0.69
C ILE A 117 -5.77 21.24 -2.16
N ILE A 118 -5.10 22.36 -2.48
CA ILE A 118 -4.70 22.72 -3.85
C ILE A 118 -3.72 21.69 -4.40
N HIS A 119 -2.69 21.33 -3.65
CA HIS A 119 -1.71 20.35 -4.07
C HIS A 119 -2.36 18.99 -4.34
N ARG A 120 -3.26 18.54 -3.47
CA ARG A 120 -4.03 17.29 -3.66
C ARG A 120 -4.96 17.36 -4.86
N ALA A 121 -5.60 18.50 -5.10
CA ALA A 121 -6.46 18.71 -6.27
C ALA A 121 -5.66 18.73 -7.58
N ILE A 122 -4.42 19.25 -7.55
CA ILE A 122 -3.54 19.31 -8.70
C ILE A 122 -2.81 17.98 -8.92
N SER A 123 -2.39 17.26 -7.88
CA SER A 123 -1.54 16.07 -8.00
C SER A 123 -2.28 14.86 -8.58
N ILE A 124 -3.52 14.62 -8.14
CA ILE A 124 -4.33 13.49 -8.61
C ILE A 124 -5.45 14.01 -9.52
N PRO A 125 -5.49 13.64 -10.81
CA PRO A 125 -6.58 14.01 -11.71
C PRO A 125 -7.94 13.59 -11.14
N ILE A 126 -8.93 14.49 -11.21
CA ILE A 126 -10.30 14.18 -10.78
C ILE A 126 -10.84 12.98 -11.57
N SER A 127 -10.54 12.92 -12.87
CA SER A 127 -10.89 11.80 -13.75
C SER A 127 -10.33 10.47 -13.25
N TYR A 128 -9.09 10.42 -12.74
CA TYR A 128 -8.52 9.21 -12.13
C TYR A 128 -9.29 8.77 -10.89
N ARG A 129 -9.68 9.71 -10.02
CA ARG A 129 -10.45 9.38 -8.80
C ARG A 129 -11.80 8.76 -9.15
N PHE A 130 -12.47 9.30 -10.16
CA PHE A 130 -13.71 8.70 -10.67
C PHE A 130 -13.45 7.35 -11.33
N ALA A 131 -12.38 7.22 -12.12
CA ALA A 131 -11.99 5.96 -12.74
C ALA A 131 -11.75 4.86 -11.70
N ALA A 132 -10.98 5.15 -10.65
CA ALA A 132 -10.70 4.20 -9.57
C ALA A 132 -11.99 3.78 -8.84
N ARG A 133 -12.93 4.70 -8.64
CA ARG A 133 -14.23 4.39 -8.03
C ARG A 133 -15.11 3.54 -8.94
N ARG A 134 -15.10 3.78 -10.24
CA ARG A 134 -15.83 2.96 -11.23
C ARG A 134 -15.23 1.57 -11.35
N TYR A 135 -13.91 1.48 -11.38
CA TYR A 135 -13.19 0.22 -11.29
C TYR A 135 -13.70 -0.55 -10.08
N GLN A 136 -13.58 0.01 -8.86
CA GLN A 136 -14.07 -0.57 -7.59
C GLN A 136 -15.54 -1.03 -7.60
N ALA A 137 -16.39 -0.39 -8.40
CA ALA A 137 -17.79 -0.75 -8.55
C ALA A 137 -18.04 -1.91 -9.54
N GLY A 138 -17.02 -2.39 -10.25
CA GLY A 138 -17.12 -3.40 -11.32
C GLY A 138 -17.41 -2.83 -12.71
N ASP A 139 -17.59 -1.51 -12.81
CA ASP A 139 -17.85 -0.81 -14.08
C ASP A 139 -16.53 -0.57 -14.83
N LEU A 140 -16.00 -1.66 -15.41
CA LEU A 140 -14.70 -1.69 -16.08
C LEU A 140 -14.66 -0.80 -17.33
N GLU A 141 -15.77 -0.74 -18.08
CA GLU A 141 -15.86 0.09 -19.29
C GLU A 141 -15.81 1.59 -18.97
N ALA A 142 -16.63 2.06 -18.01
CA ALA A 142 -16.57 3.47 -17.63
C ALA A 142 -15.25 3.82 -16.93
N ALA A 143 -14.67 2.89 -16.18
CA ALA A 143 -13.35 3.07 -15.59
C ALA A 143 -12.30 3.29 -16.70
N LEU A 144 -12.29 2.44 -17.73
CA LEU A 144 -11.33 2.53 -18.83
C LEU A 144 -11.45 3.86 -19.59
N ALA A 145 -12.68 4.27 -19.93
CA ALA A 145 -12.92 5.54 -20.62
C ALA A 145 -12.42 6.77 -19.81
N LEU A 146 -12.55 6.73 -18.48
CA LEU A 146 -12.05 7.78 -17.60
C LEU A 146 -10.52 7.73 -17.45
N VAL A 147 -9.94 6.53 -17.43
CA VAL A 147 -8.48 6.35 -17.43
C VAL A 147 -7.86 6.91 -18.71
N GLU A 148 -8.44 6.64 -19.88
CA GLU A 148 -7.95 7.15 -21.16
C GLU A 148 -7.95 8.68 -21.21
N LYS A 149 -9.05 9.33 -20.80
CA LYS A 149 -9.10 10.79 -20.64
C LYS A 149 -8.02 11.32 -19.70
N THR A 150 -7.66 10.54 -18.67
CA THR A 150 -6.63 10.95 -17.72
C THR A 150 -5.24 10.85 -18.34
N ILE A 151 -4.99 9.80 -19.12
CA ILE A 151 -3.74 9.61 -19.85
C ILE A 151 -3.57 10.73 -20.89
N ASP A 152 -4.63 11.06 -21.65
CA ASP A 152 -4.61 12.14 -22.63
C ASP A 152 -4.29 13.49 -21.99
N ALA A 153 -4.89 13.77 -20.82
CA ALA A 153 -4.65 15.01 -20.10
C ALA A 153 -3.27 15.04 -19.40
N ARG A 154 -2.78 13.89 -18.95
CA ARG A 154 -1.51 13.75 -18.20
C ARG A 154 -0.77 12.46 -18.58
N PRO A 155 -0.01 12.47 -19.68
CA PRO A 155 0.69 11.27 -20.16
C PRO A 155 1.76 10.72 -19.20
N ASN A 156 2.22 11.51 -18.23
CA ASN A 156 3.25 11.10 -17.26
C ASN A 156 2.68 10.60 -15.92
N PHE A 157 1.36 10.51 -15.77
CA PHE A 157 0.71 10.09 -14.53
C PHE A 157 0.61 8.56 -14.47
N TRP A 158 1.65 7.92 -13.95
CA TRP A 158 1.88 6.46 -13.98
C TRP A 158 0.71 5.65 -13.37
N GLU A 159 0.02 6.19 -12.37
CA GLU A 159 -1.13 5.56 -11.71
C GLU A 159 -2.28 5.27 -12.68
N SER A 160 -2.45 6.08 -13.73
CA SER A 160 -3.48 5.82 -14.75
C SER A 160 -3.16 4.60 -15.61
N TYR A 161 -1.90 4.42 -15.99
CA TYR A 161 -1.47 3.22 -16.71
C TYR A 161 -1.53 1.98 -15.80
N GLN A 162 -1.19 2.12 -14.51
CA GLN A 162 -1.37 1.04 -13.54
C GLN A 162 -2.86 0.62 -13.44
N LEU A 163 -3.77 1.59 -13.30
CA LEU A 163 -5.20 1.30 -13.24
C LEU A 163 -5.72 0.69 -14.55
N LYS A 164 -5.23 1.16 -15.71
CA LYS A 164 -5.50 0.54 -17.02
C LYS A 164 -5.09 -0.93 -17.04
N ALA A 165 -3.92 -1.25 -16.50
CA ALA A 165 -3.43 -2.61 -16.41
C ALA A 165 -4.31 -3.50 -15.52
N LEU A 166 -4.74 -2.98 -14.37
CA LEU A 166 -5.66 -3.68 -13.47
C LEU A 166 -7.04 -3.92 -14.11
N ILE A 167 -7.55 -2.96 -14.88
CA ILE A 167 -8.79 -3.11 -15.64
C ILE A 167 -8.66 -4.26 -16.66
N PHE A 168 -7.58 -4.27 -17.45
CA PHE A 168 -7.35 -5.35 -18.43
C PHE A 168 -7.11 -6.71 -17.75
N LEU A 169 -6.43 -6.74 -16.61
CA LEU A 169 -6.26 -7.95 -15.81
C LEU A 169 -7.62 -8.50 -15.34
N ALA A 170 -8.51 -7.64 -14.86
CA ALA A 170 -9.87 -8.03 -14.46
C ALA A 170 -10.71 -8.55 -15.65
N GLN A 171 -10.41 -8.06 -16.87
CA GLN A 171 -11.02 -8.57 -18.11
C GLN A 171 -10.36 -9.88 -18.62
N GLY A 172 -9.26 -10.33 -18.01
CA GLY A 172 -8.48 -11.47 -18.50
C GLY A 172 -7.63 -11.16 -19.75
N ASP A 173 -7.54 -9.90 -20.16
CA ASP A 173 -6.71 -9.49 -21.31
C ASP A 173 -5.27 -9.26 -20.88
N PHE A 174 -4.54 -10.36 -20.73
CA PHE A 174 -3.14 -10.32 -20.27
C PHE A 174 -2.21 -9.50 -21.19
N PRO A 175 -2.29 -9.59 -22.53
CA PRO A 175 -1.42 -8.81 -23.40
C PRO A 175 -1.57 -7.30 -23.23
N ARG A 176 -2.82 -6.80 -23.12
CA ARG A 176 -3.06 -5.37 -22.88
C ARG A 176 -2.73 -4.98 -21.44
N ALA A 177 -2.98 -5.85 -20.46
CA ALA A 177 -2.61 -5.61 -19.07
C ALA A 177 -1.10 -5.44 -18.90
N GLU A 178 -0.31 -6.36 -19.47
CA GLU A 178 1.14 -6.33 -19.41
C GLU A 178 1.71 -5.05 -20.04
N ARG A 179 1.20 -4.66 -21.22
CA ARG A 179 1.60 -3.43 -21.90
C ARG A 179 1.36 -2.21 -21.02
N ALA A 180 0.17 -2.08 -20.47
CA ALA A 180 -0.19 -0.95 -19.61
C ALA A 180 0.64 -0.92 -18.31
N ALA A 181 0.96 -2.07 -17.72
CA ALA A 181 1.84 -2.14 -16.55
C ALA A 181 3.28 -1.72 -16.88
N LYS A 182 3.79 -2.10 -18.05
CA LYS A 182 5.10 -1.64 -18.56
C LYS A 182 5.12 -0.15 -18.87
N GLU A 183 4.03 0.42 -19.40
CA GLU A 183 3.88 1.86 -19.57
C GLU A 183 3.90 2.59 -18.21
N ALA A 184 3.25 2.05 -17.19
CA ALA A 184 3.31 2.59 -15.83
C ALA A 184 4.75 2.62 -15.27
N LEU A 185 5.50 1.53 -15.46
CA LEU A 185 6.92 1.45 -15.07
C LEU A 185 7.83 2.34 -15.93
N THR A 186 7.47 2.62 -17.18
CA THR A 186 8.18 3.58 -18.02
C THR A 186 7.98 5.01 -17.51
N ALA A 187 6.75 5.35 -17.13
CA ALA A 187 6.42 6.65 -16.54
C ALA A 187 7.01 6.84 -15.13
N ASN A 188 7.10 5.77 -14.34
CA ASN A 188 7.76 5.77 -13.03
C ASN A 188 8.47 4.43 -12.75
N PRO A 189 9.78 4.33 -13.03
CA PRO A 189 10.56 3.09 -12.81
C PRO A 189 10.69 2.66 -11.34
N GLN A 190 10.46 3.58 -10.40
CA GLN A 190 10.56 3.33 -8.95
C GLN A 190 9.22 2.98 -8.31
N SER A 191 8.14 2.87 -9.09
CA SER A 191 6.83 2.50 -8.56
C SER A 191 6.79 1.02 -8.18
N ASP A 192 6.83 0.74 -6.88
CA ASP A 192 6.63 -0.61 -6.34
C ASP A 192 5.22 -1.13 -6.66
N ALA A 193 4.22 -0.24 -6.66
CA ALA A 193 2.84 -0.58 -6.99
C ALA A 193 2.68 -1.02 -8.45
N ALA A 194 3.36 -0.36 -9.40
CA ALA A 194 3.35 -0.77 -10.81
C ALA A 194 4.08 -2.10 -11.04
N ALA A 195 5.22 -2.30 -10.35
CA ALA A 195 5.95 -3.57 -10.38
C ALA A 195 5.10 -4.72 -9.81
N ASN A 196 4.39 -4.48 -8.70
CA ASN A 196 3.43 -5.42 -8.13
C ASN A 196 2.29 -5.75 -9.12
N THR A 197 1.73 -4.76 -9.81
CA THR A 197 0.70 -5.02 -10.83
C THR A 197 1.23 -5.91 -11.97
N LEU A 198 2.46 -5.67 -12.45
CA LEU A 198 3.10 -6.54 -13.43
C LEU A 198 3.29 -7.97 -12.89
N GLY A 199 3.71 -8.10 -11.63
CA GLY A 199 3.82 -9.39 -10.94
C GLY A 199 2.49 -10.14 -10.84
N GLN A 200 1.39 -9.44 -10.54
CA GLN A 200 0.05 -10.03 -10.50
C GLN A 200 -0.40 -10.52 -11.87
N ILE A 201 -0.09 -9.78 -12.94
CA ILE A 201 -0.41 -10.17 -14.32
C ILE A 201 0.34 -11.46 -14.70
N TYR A 202 1.61 -11.57 -14.35
CA TYR A 202 2.38 -12.79 -14.61
C TYR A 202 1.96 -13.96 -13.71
N LEU A 203 1.65 -13.70 -12.44
CA LEU A 203 1.08 -14.71 -11.53
C LEU A 203 -0.23 -15.25 -12.08
N ALA A 204 -1.13 -14.38 -12.55
CA ALA A 204 -2.42 -14.80 -13.09
C ALA A 204 -2.26 -15.77 -14.28
N GLN A 205 -1.22 -15.56 -15.08
CA GLN A 205 -0.82 -16.39 -16.22
C GLN A 205 0.01 -17.63 -15.85
N ALA A 206 0.28 -17.87 -14.55
CA ALA A 206 1.19 -18.90 -14.07
C ALA A 206 2.64 -18.78 -14.60
N GLN A 207 3.05 -17.57 -15.01
CA GLN A 207 4.42 -17.26 -15.45
C GLN A 207 5.30 -16.89 -14.25
N PHE A 208 5.62 -17.89 -13.42
CA PHE A 208 6.25 -17.65 -12.12
C PHE A 208 7.64 -17.02 -12.17
N GLU A 209 8.46 -17.31 -13.19
CA GLU A 209 9.77 -16.66 -13.36
C GLU A 209 9.64 -15.15 -13.64
N ALA A 210 8.75 -14.78 -14.55
CA ALA A 210 8.50 -13.38 -14.87
C ALA A 210 7.88 -12.64 -13.68
N ALA A 211 6.95 -13.29 -12.96
CA ALA A 211 6.37 -12.76 -11.74
C ALA A 211 7.43 -12.53 -10.65
N LYS A 212 8.33 -13.50 -10.43
CA LYS A 212 9.46 -13.39 -9.48
C LYS A 212 10.29 -12.14 -9.78
N GLY A 213 10.65 -11.91 -11.05
CA GLY A 213 11.40 -10.71 -11.45
C GLY A 213 10.68 -9.40 -11.10
N ALA A 214 9.37 -9.31 -11.36
CA ALA A 214 8.57 -8.13 -11.02
C ALA A 214 8.44 -7.92 -9.49
N TYR A 215 8.28 -8.98 -8.71
CA TYR A 215 8.22 -8.88 -7.25
C TYR A 215 9.56 -8.57 -6.60
N ILE A 216 10.69 -9.03 -7.17
CA ILE A 216 12.02 -8.58 -6.74
C ILE A 216 12.15 -7.06 -6.92
N GLN A 217 11.69 -6.51 -8.04
CA GLN A 217 11.68 -5.06 -8.25
C GLN A 217 10.79 -4.37 -7.21
N ALA A 218 9.57 -4.87 -6.96
CA ALA A 218 8.65 -4.29 -5.98
C ALA A 218 9.24 -4.28 -4.56
N VAL A 219 9.83 -5.39 -4.11
CA VAL A 219 10.52 -5.53 -2.82
C VAL A 219 11.74 -4.59 -2.73
N THR A 220 12.48 -4.42 -3.83
CA THR A 220 13.64 -3.53 -3.86
C THR A 220 13.24 -2.07 -3.66
N GLN A 221 12.12 -1.65 -4.26
CA GLN A 221 11.61 -0.28 -4.13
C GLN A 221 10.94 -0.04 -2.78
N ASN A 222 10.21 -1.02 -2.25
CA ASN A 222 9.51 -0.93 -0.97
C ASN A 222 9.74 -2.18 -0.11
N PRO A 223 10.87 -2.26 0.59
CA PRO A 223 11.25 -3.46 1.35
C PRO A 223 10.42 -3.67 2.61
N ASP A 224 9.60 -2.69 3.02
CA ASP A 224 8.76 -2.78 4.23
C ASP A 224 7.34 -3.31 3.91
N HIS A 225 6.98 -3.47 2.63
CA HIS A 225 5.66 -3.94 2.22
C HIS A 225 5.54 -5.47 2.30
N ALA A 226 4.81 -5.98 3.30
CA ALA A 226 4.68 -7.43 3.57
C ALA A 226 4.17 -8.24 2.36
N LEU A 227 3.16 -7.74 1.63
CA LEU A 227 2.58 -8.48 0.50
C LEU A 227 3.57 -8.70 -0.66
N HIS A 228 4.54 -7.80 -0.87
CA HIS A 228 5.52 -7.95 -1.94
C HIS A 228 6.43 -9.15 -1.67
N TRP A 229 6.83 -9.32 -0.40
CA TRP A 229 7.58 -10.48 0.07
C TRP A 229 6.77 -11.78 0.00
N TYR A 230 5.49 -11.73 0.35
CA TYR A 230 4.60 -12.88 0.22
C TYR A 230 4.51 -13.37 -1.22
N HIS A 231 4.21 -12.47 -2.16
CA HIS A 231 4.09 -12.86 -3.56
C HIS A 231 5.43 -13.31 -4.17
N LEU A 232 6.55 -12.72 -3.75
CA LEU A 232 7.88 -13.21 -4.09
C LEU A 232 8.08 -14.65 -3.60
N GLY A 233 7.78 -14.91 -2.34
CA GLY A 233 7.86 -16.25 -1.73
C GLY A 233 6.93 -17.27 -2.40
N LEU A 234 5.73 -16.86 -2.79
CA LEU A 234 4.80 -17.68 -3.57
C LEU A 234 5.37 -18.04 -4.96
N CYS A 235 5.98 -17.08 -5.66
CA CYS A 235 6.63 -17.37 -6.94
C CYS A 235 7.78 -18.37 -6.76
N GLN A 236 8.62 -18.16 -5.76
CA GLN A 236 9.74 -19.06 -5.44
C GLN A 236 9.24 -20.46 -5.04
N TYR A 237 8.17 -20.55 -4.26
CA TYR A 237 7.50 -21.81 -3.93
C TYR A 237 7.06 -22.56 -5.20
N ARG A 238 6.40 -21.86 -6.12
CA ARG A 238 5.94 -22.44 -7.40
C ARG A 238 7.08 -22.88 -8.31
N LEU A 239 8.23 -22.23 -8.19
CA LEU A 239 9.46 -22.57 -8.92
C LEU A 239 10.31 -23.64 -8.21
N ALA A 240 9.82 -24.19 -7.08
CA ALA A 240 10.56 -25.13 -6.24
C ALA A 240 11.89 -24.58 -5.66
N GLU A 241 12.01 -23.26 -5.57
CA GLU A 241 13.14 -22.56 -4.96
C GLU A 241 12.96 -22.49 -3.43
N TRP A 242 12.82 -23.65 -2.78
CA TRP A 242 12.31 -23.79 -1.41
C TRP A 242 13.07 -22.96 -0.38
N ALA A 243 14.41 -22.92 -0.46
CA ALA A 243 15.24 -22.16 0.48
C ALA A 243 14.98 -20.65 0.37
N ALA A 244 14.92 -20.12 -0.86
CA ALA A 244 14.61 -18.71 -1.10
C ALA A 244 13.17 -18.38 -0.72
N ALA A 245 12.22 -19.28 -0.99
CA ALA A 245 10.83 -19.14 -0.58
C ALA A 245 10.69 -19.01 0.94
N VAL A 246 11.41 -19.83 1.72
CA VAL A 246 11.44 -19.71 3.20
C VAL A 246 11.89 -18.32 3.63
N GLU A 247 12.97 -17.79 3.03
CA GLU A 247 13.49 -16.46 3.38
C GLU A 247 12.45 -15.36 3.07
N SER A 248 11.86 -15.37 1.88
CA SER A 248 10.86 -14.39 1.47
C SER A 248 9.57 -14.48 2.29
N LEU A 249 9.08 -15.69 2.57
CA LEU A 249 7.87 -15.90 3.37
C LEU A 249 8.11 -15.54 4.85
N ALA A 250 9.28 -15.84 5.42
CA ALA A 250 9.65 -15.39 6.75
C ALA A 250 9.81 -13.85 6.81
N ALA A 251 10.30 -13.24 5.74
CA ALA A 251 10.35 -11.78 5.61
C ALA A 251 8.94 -11.16 5.55
N ALA A 252 7.98 -11.82 4.90
CA ALA A 252 6.58 -11.41 4.87
C ALA A 252 5.94 -11.49 6.26
N THR A 253 6.05 -12.64 6.97
CA THR A 253 5.46 -12.83 8.31
C THR A 253 6.04 -11.85 9.34
N LYS A 254 7.35 -11.57 9.29
CA LYS A 254 7.98 -10.56 10.16
C LYS A 254 7.39 -9.16 9.99
N ARG A 255 6.91 -8.84 8.79
CA ARG A 255 6.30 -7.55 8.44
C ARG A 255 4.79 -7.53 8.69
N ALA A 256 4.24 -8.64 9.18
CA ALA A 256 2.85 -8.82 9.60
C ALA A 256 1.85 -8.23 8.58
N PRO A 257 1.53 -8.96 7.51
CA PRO A 257 0.38 -8.60 6.69
C PRO A 257 -0.85 -8.88 7.55
N HIS A 258 -1.34 -7.86 8.26
CA HIS A 258 -2.43 -7.93 9.24
C HIS A 258 -3.82 -8.24 8.61
N ILE A 259 -3.86 -9.21 7.71
CA ILE A 259 -4.99 -9.72 6.94
C ILE A 259 -5.00 -11.23 7.13
N LEU A 260 -6.06 -11.74 7.74
CA LEU A 260 -6.19 -13.12 8.22
C LEU A 260 -5.89 -14.15 7.13
N GLU A 261 -6.39 -13.91 5.92
CA GLU A 261 -6.22 -14.75 4.73
C GLU A 261 -4.75 -14.86 4.30
N TYR A 262 -4.01 -13.75 4.35
CA TYR A 262 -2.60 -13.72 3.97
C TYR A 262 -1.71 -14.31 5.05
N GLU A 263 -2.04 -14.11 6.33
CA GLU A 263 -1.37 -14.79 7.43
C GLU A 263 -1.51 -16.30 7.26
N LEU A 264 -2.72 -16.82 6.99
CA LEU A 264 -2.94 -18.25 6.79
C LEU A 264 -2.16 -18.78 5.58
N TRP A 265 -2.25 -18.12 4.41
CA TRP A 265 -1.50 -18.52 3.21
C TRP A 265 0.02 -18.51 3.44
N GLN A 266 0.54 -17.50 4.12
CA GLN A 266 1.99 -17.38 4.36
C GLN A 266 2.52 -18.51 5.23
N HIS A 267 1.82 -18.80 6.33
CA HIS A 267 2.19 -19.92 7.20
C HIS A 267 2.06 -21.25 6.47
N TYR A 268 1.04 -21.42 5.62
CA TYR A 268 0.88 -22.60 4.78
C TYR A 268 2.08 -22.82 3.83
N TYR A 269 2.40 -21.83 2.99
CA TYR A 269 3.51 -21.97 2.04
C TYR A 269 4.86 -22.11 2.75
N LEU A 270 5.05 -21.42 3.87
CA LEU A 270 6.27 -21.53 4.67
C LEU A 270 6.40 -22.93 5.27
N TRP A 271 5.32 -23.46 5.85
CA TRP A 271 5.26 -24.83 6.37
C TRP A 271 5.59 -25.85 5.27
N ARG A 272 4.96 -25.74 4.10
CA ARG A 272 5.23 -26.63 2.95
C ARG A 272 6.71 -26.58 2.54
N CYS A 273 7.32 -25.41 2.46
CA CYS A 273 8.75 -25.29 2.13
C CYS A 273 9.63 -25.97 3.19
N LEU A 274 9.33 -25.75 4.48
CA LEU A 274 10.11 -26.31 5.59
C LEU A 274 10.01 -27.84 5.64
N GLN A 275 8.84 -28.40 5.35
CA GLN A 275 8.64 -29.84 5.19
C GLN A 275 9.52 -30.43 4.09
N VAL A 276 9.51 -29.82 2.89
CA VAL A 276 10.35 -30.28 1.76
C VAL A 276 11.84 -30.18 2.07
N LEU A 277 12.26 -29.17 2.83
CA LEU A 277 13.65 -29.00 3.26
C LEU A 277 14.06 -29.89 4.44
N GLY A 278 13.15 -30.71 5.01
CA GLY A 278 13.43 -31.56 6.17
C GLY A 278 13.67 -30.80 7.47
N ARG A 279 13.19 -29.55 7.58
CA ARG A 279 13.34 -28.70 8.78
C ARG A 279 12.16 -28.90 9.73
N GLU A 280 12.04 -30.10 10.29
CA GLU A 280 10.86 -30.57 11.02
C GLU A 280 10.47 -29.69 12.22
N GLU A 281 11.44 -29.27 13.04
CA GLU A 281 11.18 -28.44 14.22
C GLU A 281 10.57 -27.07 13.83
N GLN A 282 11.16 -26.42 12.83
CA GLN A 282 10.65 -25.15 12.31
C GLN A 282 9.27 -25.34 11.65
N ALA A 283 9.08 -26.45 10.93
CA ALA A 283 7.81 -26.76 10.30
C ALA A 283 6.71 -26.96 11.36
N ALA A 284 6.98 -27.67 12.45
CA ALA A 284 6.03 -27.86 13.54
C ALA A 284 5.63 -26.53 14.19
N GLU A 285 6.58 -25.63 14.42
CA GLU A 285 6.31 -24.29 14.95
C GLU A 285 5.41 -23.47 14.02
N VAL A 286 5.72 -23.46 12.72
CA VAL A 286 4.95 -22.73 11.70
C VAL A 286 3.56 -23.35 11.54
N HIS A 287 3.43 -24.68 11.62
CA HIS A 287 2.15 -25.37 11.58
C HIS A 287 1.24 -24.97 12.76
N ALA A 288 1.79 -24.91 13.97
CA ALA A 288 1.04 -24.44 15.14
C ALA A 288 0.59 -22.98 15.00
N LYS A 289 1.39 -22.13 14.34
CA LYS A 289 0.97 -20.75 14.00
C LYS A 289 -0.13 -20.75 12.92
N MET A 290 0.00 -21.58 11.89
CA MET A 290 -1.01 -21.75 10.84
C MET A 290 -2.39 -22.09 11.42
N GLN A 291 -2.44 -23.02 12.37
CA GLN A 291 -3.69 -23.42 13.05
C GLN A 291 -4.37 -22.26 13.80
N LYS A 292 -3.61 -21.28 14.32
CA LYS A 292 -4.20 -20.08 14.96
C LYS A 292 -4.97 -19.20 14.00
N PHE A 293 -4.67 -19.29 12.70
CA PHE A 293 -5.34 -18.52 11.65
C PHE A 293 -6.36 -19.36 10.87
N ALA A 294 -6.77 -20.52 11.41
CA ALA A 294 -7.73 -21.43 10.80
C ALA A 294 -9.05 -20.77 10.39
N GLU A 295 -9.51 -19.78 11.15
CA GLU A 295 -10.71 -18.99 10.85
C GLU A 295 -10.64 -18.28 9.49
N GLY A 296 -9.43 -18.05 8.95
CA GLY A 296 -9.21 -17.50 7.62
C GLY A 296 -9.59 -18.44 6.47
N LEU A 297 -9.78 -19.73 6.74
CA LEU A 297 -10.07 -20.72 5.70
C LEU A 297 -11.40 -20.47 4.99
N ALA A 298 -12.46 -20.13 5.75
CA ALA A 298 -13.79 -19.90 5.18
C ALA A 298 -13.84 -18.64 4.28
N PRO A 299 -13.34 -17.47 4.70
CA PRO A 299 -13.18 -16.31 3.83
C PRO A 299 -12.36 -16.61 2.57
N LEU A 300 -11.29 -17.41 2.69
CA LEU A 300 -10.48 -17.82 1.53
C LEU A 300 -11.27 -18.65 0.52
N GLN A 301 -12.05 -19.62 0.99
CA GLN A 301 -12.90 -20.45 0.14
C GLN A 301 -13.95 -19.60 -0.58
N GLU A 302 -14.60 -18.68 0.13
CA GLU A 302 -15.58 -17.77 -0.45
C GLU A 302 -14.96 -16.87 -1.52
N GLN A 303 -13.81 -16.25 -1.20
CA GLN A 303 -13.09 -15.37 -2.13
C GLN A 303 -12.69 -16.14 -3.40
N LEU A 304 -12.21 -17.39 -3.25
CA LEU A 304 -11.76 -18.20 -4.38
C LEU A 304 -12.93 -18.69 -5.26
N ALA A 305 -14.10 -18.94 -4.66
CA ALA A 305 -15.30 -19.34 -5.38
C ALA A 305 -15.86 -18.22 -6.28
N GLN A 306 -15.62 -16.96 -5.91
CA GLN A 306 -16.09 -15.78 -6.66
C GLN A 306 -15.09 -15.28 -7.72
N GLN A 307 -13.91 -15.92 -7.82
CA GLN A 307 -12.87 -15.49 -8.76
C GLN A 307 -13.17 -15.94 -10.19
N PRO A 308 -12.90 -15.08 -11.19
CA PRO A 308 -12.92 -15.50 -12.59
C PRO A 308 -11.89 -16.60 -12.83
N GLU A 309 -12.17 -17.52 -13.74
CA GLU A 309 -11.22 -18.58 -14.12
C GLU A 309 -9.96 -17.96 -14.72
N MET A 310 -8.83 -18.23 -14.06
CA MET A 310 -7.50 -17.75 -14.44
C MET A 310 -6.52 -18.94 -14.40
N PRO A 311 -5.45 -18.96 -15.23
CA PRO A 311 -4.53 -20.10 -15.29
C PRO A 311 -3.99 -20.58 -13.93
N HIS A 312 -3.59 -19.66 -13.06
CA HIS A 312 -3.07 -19.98 -11.73
C HIS A 312 -4.12 -20.47 -10.70
N LEU A 313 -5.41 -20.29 -10.98
CA LEU A 313 -6.50 -20.55 -10.02
C LEU A 313 -6.59 -22.03 -9.67
N SER A 314 -6.32 -22.92 -10.64
CA SER A 314 -6.26 -24.37 -10.42
C SER A 314 -5.24 -24.77 -9.36
N LEU A 315 -4.07 -24.12 -9.38
CA LEU A 315 -3.01 -24.34 -8.39
C LEU A 315 -3.42 -23.84 -7.01
N ILE A 316 -4.03 -22.65 -6.93
CA ILE A 316 -4.52 -22.10 -5.66
C ILE A 316 -5.62 -22.99 -5.06
N ARG A 317 -6.52 -23.53 -5.88
CA ARG A 317 -7.57 -24.46 -5.43
C ARG A 317 -6.97 -25.76 -4.87
N ALA A 318 -5.92 -26.30 -5.51
CA ALA A 318 -5.22 -27.48 -5.03
C ALA A 318 -4.55 -27.22 -3.67
N ASP A 319 -3.87 -26.09 -3.53
CA ASP A 319 -3.24 -25.69 -2.27
C ASP A 319 -4.26 -25.45 -1.17
N LEU A 320 -5.41 -24.85 -1.49
CA LEU A 320 -6.48 -24.60 -0.52
C LEU A 320 -7.10 -25.91 -0.02
N ALA A 321 -7.23 -26.91 -0.90
CA ALA A 321 -7.71 -28.23 -0.52
C ALA A 321 -6.73 -28.95 0.43
N ASP A 322 -5.44 -28.87 0.16
CA ASP A 322 -4.40 -29.39 1.05
C ASP A 322 -4.38 -28.64 2.39
N LEU A 323 -4.40 -27.31 2.36
CA LEU A 323 -4.49 -26.46 3.55
C LEU A 323 -5.70 -26.83 4.43
N ALA A 324 -6.86 -27.05 3.84
CA ALA A 324 -8.07 -27.45 4.57
C ALA A 324 -7.89 -28.80 5.30
N GLN A 325 -7.14 -29.74 4.73
CA GLN A 325 -6.83 -31.01 5.38
C GLN A 325 -5.87 -30.84 6.57
N GLN A 326 -4.93 -29.90 6.48
CA GLN A 326 -3.95 -29.67 7.56
C GLN A 326 -4.53 -28.91 8.75
N VAL A 327 -5.52 -28.06 8.51
CA VAL A 327 -6.14 -27.21 9.54
C VAL A 327 -7.41 -27.84 10.12
N GLY A 328 -8.07 -28.74 9.39
CA GLY A 328 -9.30 -29.41 9.81
C GLY A 328 -9.12 -30.65 10.70
N ASN A 329 -7.88 -31.10 10.92
CA ASN A 329 -7.51 -32.20 11.83
C ASN A 329 -6.94 -31.64 13.14
#